data_AF-A0ABD3QBN5-F1
#
_entry.id   AF-A0ABD3QBN5-F1
#
_cell.length_a   1.000
_cell.length_b   1.000
_cell.length_c   1.000
_cell.angle_alpha   90.00
_cell.angle_beta   90.00
_cell.angle_gamma   90.00
#
_symmetry.space_group_name_H-M   'P 1'
#
loop_
_entity.id
_entity.type
_entity.pdbx_description
1 polymer ?
#
loop_
_entity_poly.entity_id
_entity_poly.type
_entity_poly.pdbx_seq_one_letter_code
_entity_poly.pdbx_strand_id
1 'polypeptide(L)'
;MMRSSIVRSSLPLLPRGAVLPTPPLPLLPLQSRDDVAIARSGRGVGVGVVTTTTRRSITSSELTVMPHPPDVLASLKSNRPPKEELKFGQTFSPHMLTVKYDKNHGGWSSPEIVPYGDLKLSPASSALHYGMECFEGMKAYRALKSTAVEGEEGGVEDLRLFRPDRNVGRLRDSMARLGMPGADFDSDEMIECIKELVRLGESDDGCGAAVRRACAKRARAYKDWIPSGRGYSLYLRPTVISTHPYLGLSPPDSLLFYVITCPVGPYYATGFDPIRLTTDTPFVRAWPGGSGSSKIGGNYGPTMMPGAEAHSRGYSQILWTFGEEGYVTEVGAMNVFFLLEKKEVMGGGGGRRKELVTPPLTRGDILPGVTRQSILELTRIWDEFDVVERSITMSEVKSASDDGRLIEAFGAGTAAVVTPISHVQYRGEDIVVPNSPGELAVRLFDDLVDIQYGVVEGPEGWSVRI
;
A
#
# COMPACT_ATOMS: atom_id res chain seq x y z
N MET A 1 66.34 4.35 14.52
CA MET A 1 65.36 4.56 15.62
C MET A 1 64.08 5.08 14.95
N MET A 2 62.87 4.54 15.04
CA MET A 2 62.26 3.49 15.85
C MET A 2 61.36 2.64 14.94
N ARG A 3 61.25 1.34 15.24
CA ARG A 3 60.33 0.39 14.61
C ARG A 3 58.93 0.54 15.24
N SER A 4 57.89 0.57 14.42
CA SER A 4 56.49 0.44 14.86
C SER A 4 56.04 -1.01 14.63
N SER A 5 55.70 -1.69 15.71
CA SER A 5 55.26 -3.08 15.80
C SER A 5 53.76 -3.21 15.53
N ILE A 6 53.39 -4.04 14.55
CA ILE A 6 52.02 -4.52 14.35
C ILE A 6 51.72 -5.55 15.45
N VAL A 7 50.78 -5.23 16.34
CA VAL A 7 50.19 -6.18 17.30
C VAL A 7 48.94 -6.77 16.65
N ARG A 8 49.00 -8.07 16.30
CA ARG A 8 47.81 -8.87 15.98
C ARG A 8 47.15 -9.28 17.30
N SER A 9 45.96 -8.75 17.60
CA SER A 9 45.12 -9.28 18.68
C SER A 9 44.31 -10.46 18.16
N SER A 10 44.65 -11.66 18.61
CA SER A 10 43.84 -12.87 18.48
C SER A 10 42.64 -12.80 19.44
N LEU A 11 41.42 -12.69 18.90
CA LEU A 11 40.17 -12.90 19.64
C LEU A 11 39.99 -14.41 19.90
N PRO A 12 39.63 -14.85 21.13
CA PRO A 12 39.33 -16.24 21.38
C PRO A 12 37.94 -16.61 20.82
N LEU A 13 37.89 -17.74 20.11
CA LEU A 13 36.66 -18.41 19.69
C LEU A 13 35.85 -18.83 20.93
N LEU A 14 34.58 -18.40 21.01
CA LEU A 14 33.64 -18.91 22.00
C LEU A 14 33.20 -20.34 21.62
N PRO A 15 33.07 -21.28 22.58
CA PRO A 15 32.63 -22.63 22.30
C PRO A 15 31.15 -22.66 21.93
N ARG A 16 30.81 -23.51 20.95
CA ARG A 16 29.42 -23.86 20.58
C ARG A 16 28.72 -24.49 21.80
N GLY A 17 27.53 -23.97 22.15
CA GLY A 17 26.58 -24.68 23.01
C GLY A 17 26.19 -24.05 24.35
N ALA A 18 26.03 -22.73 24.44
CA ALA A 18 25.42 -22.10 25.62
C ALA A 18 24.03 -21.52 25.29
N VAL A 19 22.99 -22.20 25.77
CA VAL A 19 21.60 -21.71 25.80
C VAL A 19 21.48 -20.69 26.93
N LEU A 20 21.18 -19.43 26.62
CA LEU A 20 20.79 -18.44 27.61
C LEU A 20 19.28 -18.53 27.85
N PRO A 21 18.80 -18.58 29.11
CA PRO A 21 17.37 -18.59 29.39
C PRO A 21 16.79 -17.19 29.17
N THR A 22 15.87 -17.06 28.22
CA THR A 22 15.03 -15.87 28.07
C THR A 22 13.97 -15.83 29.19
N PRO A 23 13.88 -14.75 29.99
CA PRO A 23 12.75 -14.58 30.89
C PRO A 23 11.48 -14.27 30.08
N PRO A 24 10.29 -14.71 30.52
CA PRO A 24 9.05 -14.42 29.81
C PRO A 24 8.72 -12.93 29.95
N LEU A 25 8.51 -12.26 28.81
CA LEU A 25 7.89 -10.95 28.76
C LEU A 25 6.41 -11.09 29.18
N PRO A 26 5.88 -10.26 30.09
CA PRO A 26 4.47 -10.33 30.45
C PRO A 26 3.62 -9.83 29.27
N LEU A 27 2.75 -10.73 28.80
CA LEU A 27 1.66 -10.42 27.89
C LEU A 27 0.70 -9.43 28.58
N LEU A 28 0.60 -8.20 28.05
CA LEU A 28 -0.49 -7.31 28.39
C LEU A 28 -1.77 -7.82 27.69
N PRO A 29 -2.87 -8.09 28.42
CA PRO A 29 -4.08 -8.59 27.80
C PRO A 29 -4.76 -7.48 26.97
N LEU A 30 -5.10 -7.82 25.73
CA LEU A 30 -6.11 -7.13 24.93
C LEU A 30 -7.44 -7.20 25.69
N GLN A 31 -7.84 -6.10 26.34
CA GLN A 31 -9.18 -5.99 26.89
C GLN A 31 -10.17 -5.68 25.77
N SER A 32 -11.08 -6.62 25.54
CA SER A 32 -12.34 -6.44 24.82
C SER A 32 -13.15 -5.34 25.51
N ARG A 33 -13.63 -4.38 24.73
CA ARG A 33 -14.69 -3.47 25.16
C ARG A 33 -15.98 -4.27 25.16
N ASP A 34 -16.54 -4.51 26.35
CA ASP A 34 -17.97 -4.52 26.65
C ASP A 34 -18.14 -4.82 28.15
N ASP A 35 -18.75 -3.86 28.85
CA ASP A 35 -19.60 -4.00 30.05
C ASP A 35 -19.48 -2.78 30.97
N VAL A 36 -20.51 -1.93 30.89
CA VAL A 36 -20.81 -0.87 31.84
C VAL A 36 -21.44 -1.52 33.07
N ALA A 37 -20.70 -1.61 34.18
CA ALA A 37 -21.26 -1.96 35.48
C ALA A 37 -21.11 -0.77 36.45
N ILE A 38 -22.26 -0.25 36.89
CA ILE A 38 -22.39 0.79 37.91
C ILE A 38 -22.10 0.17 39.28
N ALA A 39 -21.10 0.67 39.99
CA ALA A 39 -20.93 0.41 41.43
C ALA A 39 -20.64 1.72 42.17
N ARG A 40 -21.56 2.09 43.08
CA ARG A 40 -21.40 3.18 44.06
C ARG A 40 -20.67 2.66 45.30
N SER A 41 -19.56 3.29 45.69
CA SER A 41 -19.27 3.65 47.09
C SER A 41 -18.03 4.56 47.15
N GLY A 42 -18.09 5.57 48.01
CA GLY A 42 -17.19 6.73 47.96
C GLY A 42 -15.88 6.59 48.73
N ARG A 43 -14.94 7.45 48.35
CA ARG A 43 -14.15 8.35 49.22
C ARG A 43 -13.38 9.30 48.31
N GLY A 44 -13.43 10.58 48.64
CA GLY A 44 -12.89 11.66 47.81
C GLY A 44 -11.38 11.57 47.62
N VAL A 45 -10.97 11.57 46.36
CA VAL A 45 -9.64 11.97 45.89
C VAL A 45 -9.91 12.90 44.71
N GLY A 46 -9.31 14.09 44.72
CA GLY A 46 -9.54 15.12 43.71
C GLY A 46 -9.40 14.53 42.31
N VAL A 47 -10.49 14.60 41.54
CA VAL A 47 -10.48 14.29 40.12
C VAL A 47 -9.70 15.40 39.45
N GLY A 48 -8.41 15.15 39.21
CA GLY A 48 -7.71 15.86 38.16
C GLY A 48 -8.46 15.58 36.87
N VAL A 49 -9.20 16.59 36.39
CA VAL A 49 -9.74 16.56 35.03
C VAL A 49 -8.51 16.45 34.14
N VAL A 50 -8.20 15.26 33.66
CA VAL A 50 -7.36 15.11 32.48
C VAL A 50 -8.19 15.74 31.38
N THR A 51 -8.00 17.03 31.16
CA THR A 51 -8.42 17.67 29.92
C THR A 51 -7.61 16.97 28.84
N THR A 52 -8.18 15.91 28.26
CA THR A 52 -7.76 15.45 26.94
C THR A 52 -8.06 16.63 26.03
N THR A 53 -7.08 17.51 25.83
CA THR A 53 -7.15 18.50 24.76
C THR A 53 -7.31 17.67 23.49
N THR A 54 -8.54 17.61 22.97
CA THR A 54 -8.84 16.89 21.74
C THR A 54 -8.01 17.56 20.65
N ARG A 55 -6.96 16.87 20.23
CA ARG A 55 -6.13 17.30 19.12
C ARG A 55 -7.02 17.41 17.89
N ARG A 56 -6.91 18.53 17.18
CA ARG A 56 -7.63 18.79 15.94
C ARG A 56 -7.28 17.72 14.91
N SER A 57 -8.32 17.07 14.39
CA SER A 57 -8.26 16.15 13.25
C SER A 57 -8.36 16.93 11.93
N ILE A 58 -8.11 16.23 10.83
CA ILE A 58 -8.43 16.67 9.48
C ILE A 58 -9.95 16.81 9.34
N THR A 59 -10.40 17.88 8.70
CA THR A 59 -11.82 18.18 8.46
C THR A 59 -12.02 18.64 7.02
N SER A 60 -12.73 17.85 6.22
CA SER A 60 -13.04 18.12 4.81
C SER A 60 -13.91 19.35 4.59
N SER A 61 -14.80 19.67 5.54
CA SER A 61 -15.64 20.89 5.46
C SER A 61 -14.85 22.21 5.54
N GLU A 62 -13.60 22.16 5.98
CA GLU A 62 -12.67 23.30 6.05
C GLU A 62 -11.72 23.35 4.85
N LEU A 63 -11.85 22.41 3.90
CA LEU A 63 -11.01 22.30 2.71
C LEU A 63 -11.12 23.56 1.85
N THR A 64 -9.97 24.11 1.47
CA THR A 64 -9.88 25.22 0.51
C THR A 64 -9.20 24.78 -0.78
N VAL A 65 -9.53 25.46 -1.88
CA VAL A 65 -8.95 25.19 -3.20
C VAL A 65 -8.31 26.45 -3.75
N MET A 66 -7.01 26.39 -4.01
CA MET A 66 -6.26 27.43 -4.71
C MET A 66 -6.12 27.04 -6.19
N PRO A 67 -6.78 27.75 -7.12
CA PRO A 67 -6.72 27.41 -8.54
C PRO A 67 -5.43 27.92 -9.19
N HIS A 68 -5.00 27.23 -10.25
CA HIS A 68 -4.05 27.76 -11.23
C HIS A 68 -4.61 28.97 -12.01
N PRO A 69 -3.74 29.90 -12.46
CA PRO A 69 -4.09 30.81 -13.54
C PRO A 69 -4.60 30.06 -14.78
N PRO A 70 -5.63 30.55 -15.50
CA PRO A 70 -6.25 29.81 -16.62
C PRO A 70 -5.28 29.45 -17.76
N ASP A 71 -4.33 30.33 -18.06
CA ASP A 71 -3.28 30.16 -19.07
C ASP A 71 -2.27 29.06 -18.69
N VAL A 72 -1.86 29.03 -17.42
CA VAL A 72 -0.99 27.97 -16.87
C VAL A 72 -1.69 26.62 -16.96
N LEU A 73 -2.97 26.56 -16.58
CA LEU A 73 -3.74 25.32 -16.62
C LEU A 73 -3.94 24.81 -18.05
N ALA A 74 -4.23 25.70 -19.01
CA ALA A 74 -4.33 25.34 -20.42
C ALA A 74 -3.00 24.80 -20.96
N SER A 75 -1.89 25.43 -20.58
CA SER A 75 -0.53 24.98 -20.93
C SER A 75 -0.24 23.58 -20.38
N LEU A 76 -0.51 23.32 -19.10
CA LEU A 76 -0.31 22.01 -18.46
C LEU A 76 -1.14 20.91 -19.13
N LYS A 77 -2.37 21.22 -19.54
CA LYS A 77 -3.20 20.29 -20.30
C LYS A 77 -2.62 20.01 -21.69
N SER A 78 -2.15 21.04 -22.40
CA SER A 78 -1.58 20.88 -23.74
C SER A 78 -0.25 20.12 -23.78
N ASN A 79 0.55 20.24 -22.71
CA ASN A 79 1.85 19.58 -22.59
C ASN A 79 1.78 18.17 -22.00
N ARG A 80 0.58 17.69 -21.67
CA ARG A 80 0.41 16.34 -21.15
C ARG A 80 0.64 15.32 -22.28
N PRO A 81 1.42 14.25 -22.05
CA PRO A 81 1.55 13.18 -23.02
C PRO A 81 0.19 12.58 -23.41
N PRO A 82 0.06 12.07 -24.65
CA PRO A 82 -1.04 11.20 -25.04
C PRO A 82 -1.19 10.04 -24.05
N LYS A 83 -2.42 9.52 -23.87
CA LYS A 83 -2.66 8.49 -22.84
C LYS A 83 -1.84 7.23 -23.09
N GLU A 84 -1.59 6.89 -24.35
CA GLU A 84 -0.80 5.74 -24.81
C GLU A 84 0.68 5.85 -24.41
N GLU A 85 1.17 7.06 -24.13
CA GLU A 85 2.56 7.33 -23.72
C GLU A 85 2.71 7.49 -22.20
N LEU A 86 1.63 7.37 -21.43
CA LEU A 86 1.65 7.54 -19.98
C LEU A 86 2.52 6.47 -19.31
N LYS A 87 3.57 6.92 -18.63
CA LYS A 87 4.45 6.09 -17.81
C LYS A 87 4.11 6.26 -16.33
N PHE A 88 4.14 5.13 -15.60
CA PHE A 88 3.86 5.13 -14.17
C PHE A 88 4.77 6.10 -13.41
N GLY A 89 4.17 7.07 -12.70
CA GLY A 89 4.88 7.99 -11.81
C GLY A 89 5.70 9.10 -12.48
N GLN A 90 5.49 9.39 -13.77
CA GLN A 90 6.29 10.39 -14.51
C GLN A 90 5.52 11.65 -14.91
N THR A 91 4.18 11.59 -14.93
CA THR A 91 3.33 12.73 -15.30
C THR A 91 2.38 13.00 -14.13
N PHE A 92 2.36 14.23 -13.61
CA PHE A 92 1.54 14.60 -12.46
C PHE A 92 0.41 15.55 -12.85
N SER A 93 -0.72 15.44 -12.17
CA SER A 93 -1.82 16.39 -12.37
C SER A 93 -1.46 17.78 -11.82
N PRO A 94 -2.18 18.84 -12.23
CA PRO A 94 -1.80 20.20 -11.87
C PRO A 94 -2.03 20.56 -10.40
N HIS A 95 -2.70 19.73 -9.60
CA HIS A 95 -2.96 20.00 -8.18
C HIS A 95 -2.46 18.89 -7.27
N MET A 96 -2.26 19.25 -6.01
CA MET A 96 -2.01 18.33 -4.92
C MET A 96 -2.81 18.74 -3.68
N LEU A 97 -3.20 17.78 -2.86
CA LEU A 97 -3.75 18.04 -1.53
C LEU A 97 -2.59 18.21 -0.54
N THR A 98 -2.70 19.13 0.40
CA THR A 98 -1.76 19.32 1.51
C THR A 98 -2.49 19.58 2.81
N VAL A 99 -1.95 19.05 3.91
CA VAL A 99 -2.40 19.33 5.28
C VAL A 99 -1.17 19.33 6.19
N LYS A 100 -0.94 20.44 6.89
CA LYS A 100 0.14 20.54 7.88
C LYS A 100 -0.33 20.02 9.22
N TYR A 101 0.59 19.45 9.97
CA TYR A 101 0.41 19.06 11.35
C TYR A 101 1.41 19.82 12.23
N ASP A 102 0.94 20.38 13.34
CA ASP A 102 1.79 20.99 14.36
C ASP A 102 1.28 20.64 15.76
N LYS A 103 2.11 19.93 16.52
CA LYS A 103 1.82 19.48 17.88
C LYS A 103 1.55 20.64 18.85
N ASN A 104 2.25 21.76 18.68
CA ASN A 104 2.15 22.93 19.55
C ASN A 104 0.98 23.85 19.16
N HIS A 105 0.44 23.70 17.95
CA HIS A 105 -0.68 24.49 17.43
C HIS A 105 -1.96 23.66 17.24
N GLY A 106 -2.16 22.66 18.10
CA GLY A 106 -3.44 21.97 18.23
C GLY A 106 -3.66 20.79 17.29
N GLY A 107 -2.71 20.45 16.39
CA GLY A 107 -2.79 19.26 15.54
C GLY A 107 -2.85 19.58 14.05
N TRP A 108 -3.78 18.94 13.34
CA TRP A 108 -3.95 19.14 11.90
C TRP A 108 -4.50 20.53 11.58
N SER A 109 -4.00 21.12 10.50
CA SER A 109 -4.50 22.37 9.92
C SER A 109 -5.68 22.11 8.97
N SER A 110 -6.30 23.19 8.49
CA SER A 110 -7.32 23.07 7.44
C SER A 110 -6.69 22.48 6.16
N PRO A 111 -7.36 21.54 5.49
CA PRO A 111 -6.87 21.01 4.23
C PRO A 111 -6.82 22.05 3.11
N GLU A 112 -5.82 21.94 2.24
CA GLU A 112 -5.66 22.84 1.09
C GLU A 112 -5.36 22.01 -0.16
N ILE A 113 -6.19 22.13 -1.20
CA ILE A 113 -5.79 21.72 -2.55
C ILE A 113 -5.13 22.91 -3.23
N VAL A 114 -3.88 22.73 -3.62
CA VAL A 114 -3.01 23.77 -4.15
C VAL A 114 -2.38 23.34 -5.48
N PRO A 115 -1.87 24.29 -6.29
CA PRO A 115 -1.02 23.97 -7.43
C PRO A 115 0.08 22.97 -7.07
N TYR A 116 0.23 21.92 -7.88
CA TYR A 116 1.36 21.00 -7.77
C TYR A 116 2.67 21.78 -7.88
N GLY A 117 3.60 21.52 -6.97
CA GLY A 117 4.90 22.17 -6.96
C GLY A 117 5.84 21.61 -5.89
N ASP A 118 7.06 22.12 -5.90
CA ASP A 118 8.13 21.66 -5.02
C ASP A 118 7.85 21.96 -3.53
N LEU A 119 8.24 21.03 -2.68
CA LEU A 119 8.17 21.19 -1.23
C LEU A 119 9.35 22.01 -0.70
N LYS A 120 9.06 23.07 0.06
CA LYS A 120 10.08 23.82 0.81
C LYS A 120 10.29 23.18 2.18
N LEU A 121 11.40 22.48 2.35
CA LEU A 121 11.75 21.79 3.59
C LEU A 121 13.01 22.37 4.21
N SER A 122 13.07 22.37 5.55
CA SER A 122 14.33 22.60 6.24
C SER A 122 15.33 21.51 5.85
N PRO A 123 16.60 21.85 5.55
CA PRO A 123 17.65 20.85 5.34
C PRO A 123 17.84 19.92 6.55
N ALA A 124 17.39 20.31 7.74
CA ALA A 124 17.44 19.51 8.95
C ALA A 124 16.20 18.62 9.16
N SER A 125 15.26 18.57 8.22
CA SER A 125 14.06 17.73 8.34
C SER A 125 14.42 16.26 8.51
N SER A 126 13.92 15.60 9.56
CA SER A 126 14.16 14.18 9.82
C SER A 126 13.59 13.23 8.77
N ALA A 127 12.70 13.69 7.88
CA ALA A 127 12.36 12.93 6.68
C ALA A 127 13.61 12.69 5.80
N LEU A 128 14.50 13.68 5.69
CA LEU A 128 15.72 13.64 4.89
C LEU A 128 16.88 12.90 5.57
N HIS A 129 16.86 12.77 6.90
CA HIS A 129 17.98 12.21 7.68
C HIS A 129 17.70 10.82 8.27
N TYR A 130 16.47 10.60 8.74
CA TYR A 130 16.11 9.41 9.53
C TYR A 130 14.97 8.60 8.91
N GLY A 131 14.57 8.92 7.67
CA GLY A 131 13.51 8.20 6.95
C GLY A 131 12.14 8.31 7.64
N MET A 132 11.88 9.45 8.30
CA MET A 132 10.60 9.73 8.97
C MET A 132 9.51 10.08 7.97
N GLU A 133 9.12 9.07 7.18
CA GLU A 133 8.15 9.17 6.10
C GLU A 133 7.40 7.85 5.84
N CYS A 134 6.12 7.96 5.54
CA CYS A 134 5.31 6.84 5.06
C CYS A 134 4.39 7.30 3.93
N PHE A 135 3.89 6.34 3.14
CA PHE A 135 3.09 6.65 1.96
C PHE A 135 2.04 5.58 1.70
N GLU A 136 1.12 5.90 0.80
CA GLU A 136 0.09 5.00 0.30
C GLU A 136 0.06 4.92 -1.23
N GLY A 137 -0.71 3.95 -1.72
CA GLY A 137 -0.90 3.72 -3.15
C GLY A 137 -2.29 3.19 -3.44
N MET A 138 -3.11 4.04 -4.04
CA MET A 138 -4.46 3.71 -4.48
C MET A 138 -4.71 4.29 -5.88
N LYS A 139 -5.85 3.95 -6.48
CA LYS A 139 -6.21 4.37 -7.84
C LYS A 139 -7.65 4.87 -7.86
N ALA A 140 -7.88 5.90 -8.65
CA ALA A 140 -9.20 6.32 -9.11
C ALA A 140 -9.41 5.83 -10.55
N TYR A 141 -10.62 5.37 -10.84
CA TYR A 141 -11.00 4.79 -12.13
C TYR A 141 -12.19 5.54 -12.70
N ARG A 142 -12.20 5.71 -14.02
CA ARG A 142 -13.40 6.12 -14.76
C ARG A 142 -14.20 4.86 -15.09
N ALA A 143 -15.43 4.75 -14.61
CA ALA A 143 -16.26 3.59 -14.84
C ALA A 143 -16.46 3.30 -16.34
N LEU A 144 -16.54 2.01 -16.69
CA LEU A 144 -16.76 1.56 -18.08
C LEU A 144 -18.25 1.39 -18.41
N LYS A 145 -19.13 1.34 -17.39
CA LYS A 145 -20.58 1.44 -17.53
C LYS A 145 -21.07 2.59 -16.67
N SER A 146 -21.87 3.48 -17.25
CA SER A 146 -22.57 4.48 -16.43
C SER A 146 -23.62 3.76 -15.60
N THR A 147 -23.51 3.89 -14.28
CA THR A 147 -24.54 3.44 -13.33
C THR A 147 -25.30 4.64 -12.75
N ALA A 148 -25.25 5.80 -13.42
CA ALA A 148 -26.08 6.96 -13.11
C ALA A 148 -27.53 6.66 -13.48
N VAL A 149 -28.46 6.97 -12.58
CA VAL A 149 -29.90 6.81 -12.81
C VAL A 149 -30.37 7.94 -13.71
N GLU A 150 -31.15 7.63 -14.76
CA GLU A 150 -31.80 8.67 -15.59
C GLU A 150 -32.63 9.61 -14.69
N GLY A 151 -32.26 10.89 -14.63
CA GLY A 151 -32.95 11.92 -13.86
C GLY A 151 -32.19 12.49 -12.66
N GLU A 152 -31.02 11.94 -12.30
CA GLU A 152 -30.06 12.66 -11.47
C GLU A 152 -29.41 13.78 -12.32
N GLU A 153 -29.46 15.04 -11.84
CA GLU A 153 -28.77 16.17 -12.48
C GLU A 153 -27.26 15.89 -12.49
N GLY A 154 -26.74 15.43 -13.64
CA GLY A 154 -25.31 15.25 -13.84
C GLY A 154 -25.02 14.23 -14.92
N GLY A 155 -24.85 14.69 -16.17
CA GLY A 155 -24.15 13.92 -17.19
C GLY A 155 -22.66 13.86 -16.85
N VAL A 156 -22.27 13.00 -15.90
CA VAL A 156 -20.91 12.95 -15.36
C VAL A 156 -20.38 11.51 -15.36
N GLU A 157 -19.11 11.38 -15.73
CA GLU A 157 -18.40 10.11 -15.84
C GLU A 157 -18.23 9.49 -14.44
N ASP A 158 -18.99 8.44 -14.10
CA ASP A 158 -18.93 7.74 -12.79
C ASP A 158 -17.47 7.40 -12.38
N LEU A 159 -16.91 8.15 -11.43
CA LEU A 159 -15.57 7.95 -10.89
C LEU A 159 -15.59 7.12 -9.61
N ARG A 160 -14.57 6.26 -9.46
CA ARG A 160 -14.53 5.26 -8.38
C ARG A 160 -13.15 5.15 -7.75
N LEU A 161 -13.12 5.00 -6.43
CA LEU A 161 -11.96 4.55 -5.66
C LEU A 161 -12.12 3.07 -5.29
N PHE A 162 -11.03 2.32 -5.33
CA PHE A 162 -11.04 0.92 -4.88
C PHE A 162 -10.54 0.79 -3.44
N ARG A 163 -11.41 0.39 -2.51
CA ARG A 163 -11.15 0.16 -1.08
C ARG A 163 -10.33 1.26 -0.39
N PRO A 164 -10.71 2.55 -0.52
CA PRO A 164 -9.95 3.66 0.07
C PRO A 164 -9.86 3.57 1.60
N ASP A 165 -10.85 2.95 2.27
CA ASP A 165 -10.84 2.63 3.70
C ASP A 165 -9.60 1.84 4.12
N ARG A 166 -9.23 0.82 3.34
CA ARG A 166 -8.08 -0.04 3.62
C ARG A 166 -6.77 0.68 3.41
N ASN A 167 -6.68 1.53 2.39
CA ASN A 167 -5.50 2.36 2.17
C ASN A 167 -5.31 3.36 3.30
N VAL A 168 -6.36 4.10 3.69
CA VAL A 168 -6.27 5.09 4.77
C VAL A 168 -6.00 4.43 6.12
N GLY A 169 -6.62 3.28 6.42
CA GLY A 169 -6.30 2.48 7.61
C GLY A 169 -4.82 2.09 7.68
N ARG A 170 -4.26 1.60 6.57
CA ARG A 170 -2.83 1.21 6.52
C ARG A 170 -1.88 2.42 6.57
N LEU A 171 -2.29 3.60 6.10
CA LEU A 171 -1.54 4.84 6.30
C LEU A 171 -1.45 5.19 7.80
N ARG A 172 -2.58 5.10 8.52
CA ARG A 172 -2.64 5.31 9.98
C ARG A 172 -1.73 4.34 10.72
N ASP A 173 -1.78 3.05 10.37
CA ASP A 173 -0.90 2.02 10.95
C ASP A 173 0.58 2.34 10.70
N SER A 174 0.91 2.81 9.50
CA SER A 174 2.29 3.18 9.14
C SER A 174 2.77 4.43 9.89
N MET A 175 1.92 5.43 10.06
CA MET A 175 2.21 6.59 10.91
C MET A 175 2.40 6.20 12.38
N ALA A 176 1.52 5.35 12.90
CA ALA A 176 1.62 4.85 14.27
C ALA A 176 2.93 4.08 14.49
N ARG A 177 3.36 3.27 13.52
CA ARG A 177 4.64 2.55 13.57
C ARG A 177 5.84 3.50 13.63
N LEU A 178 5.76 4.65 12.96
CA LEU A 178 6.77 5.71 13.00
C LEU A 178 6.67 6.62 14.24
N GLY A 179 5.72 6.38 15.15
CA GLY A 179 5.48 7.28 16.29
C GLY A 179 5.05 8.68 15.88
N MET A 180 4.50 8.85 14.68
CA MET A 180 4.02 10.14 14.19
C MET A 180 2.77 10.57 14.98
N PRO A 181 2.74 11.81 15.49
CA PRO A 181 1.51 12.34 16.08
C PRO A 181 0.43 12.50 15.00
N GLY A 182 -0.85 12.39 15.40
CA GLY A 182 -1.97 12.63 14.47
C GLY A 182 -2.33 11.44 13.61
N ALA A 183 -1.74 10.25 13.82
CA ALA A 183 -2.13 8.98 13.19
C ALA A 183 -3.58 8.56 13.52
N ASP A 184 -4.17 9.20 14.52
CA ASP A 184 -5.55 9.08 14.98
C ASP A 184 -6.54 10.00 14.24
N PHE A 185 -6.14 10.60 13.11
CA PHE A 185 -7.02 11.41 12.27
C PHE A 185 -8.30 10.65 11.84
N ASP A 186 -9.36 11.38 11.57
CA ASP A 186 -10.62 10.85 11.04
C ASP A 186 -10.42 10.34 9.61
N SER A 187 -10.63 9.03 9.43
CA SER A 187 -10.41 8.37 8.14
C SER A 187 -11.40 8.83 7.08
N ASP A 188 -12.64 9.11 7.44
CA ASP A 188 -13.70 9.46 6.49
C ASP A 188 -13.48 10.89 5.98
N GLU A 189 -13.09 11.81 6.87
CA GLU A 189 -12.69 13.17 6.50
C GLU A 189 -11.46 13.18 5.58
N MET A 190 -10.48 12.30 5.81
CA MET A 190 -9.33 12.15 4.91
C MET A 190 -9.74 11.60 3.54
N ILE A 191 -10.61 10.58 3.51
CA ILE A 191 -11.14 10.03 2.25
C ILE A 191 -11.88 11.11 1.47
N GLU A 192 -12.70 11.91 2.15
CA GLU A 192 -13.46 12.99 1.51
C GLU A 192 -12.53 14.07 0.92
N CYS A 193 -11.45 14.45 1.62
CA CYS A 193 -10.44 15.35 1.05
C CYS A 193 -9.76 14.76 -0.20
N ILE A 194 -9.50 13.45 -0.21
CA ILE A 194 -8.94 12.75 -1.38
C ILE A 194 -9.95 12.74 -2.53
N LYS A 195 -11.24 12.47 -2.24
CA LYS A 195 -12.31 12.54 -3.23
C LYS A 195 -12.40 13.93 -3.84
N GLU A 196 -12.38 14.99 -3.04
CA GLU A 196 -12.38 16.38 -3.53
C GLU A 196 -11.18 16.68 -4.46
N LEU A 197 -9.98 16.17 -4.15
CA LEU A 197 -8.84 16.29 -5.07
C LEU A 197 -9.09 15.59 -6.41
N VAL A 198 -9.77 14.45 -6.40
CA VAL A 198 -10.15 13.71 -7.62
C VAL A 198 -11.31 14.41 -8.35
N ARG A 199 -12.32 14.92 -7.63
CA ARG A 199 -13.48 15.68 -8.16
C ARG A 199 -13.11 17.02 -8.76
N LEU A 200 -11.99 17.64 -8.35
CA LEU A 200 -11.49 18.77 -9.13
C LEU A 200 -11.26 18.37 -10.58
N GLY A 201 -10.97 17.09 -10.85
CA GLY A 201 -10.99 16.38 -12.13
C GLY A 201 -12.37 15.96 -12.65
N GLU A 202 -13.48 16.50 -12.14
CA GLU A 202 -14.85 16.35 -12.62
C GLU A 202 -15.52 17.73 -12.71
N SER A 203 -16.55 17.88 -13.55
CA SER A 203 -17.34 19.11 -13.62
C SER A 203 -18.57 19.04 -12.74
N ASP A 204 -18.99 20.23 -12.28
CA ASP A 204 -20.34 20.62 -11.82
C ASP A 204 -21.44 19.62 -12.16
N ASP A 205 -22.08 19.07 -11.13
CA ASP A 205 -23.47 19.35 -10.76
C ASP A 205 -23.71 18.72 -9.37
N GLY A 206 -23.59 19.50 -8.27
CA GLY A 206 -23.96 18.96 -6.93
C GLY A 206 -23.39 19.63 -5.67
N CYS A 207 -22.32 20.43 -5.72
CA CYS A 207 -21.73 20.96 -4.48
C CYS A 207 -22.52 22.15 -3.91
N GLY A 208 -22.75 22.17 -2.58
CA GLY A 208 -23.48 23.22 -1.85
C GLY A 208 -23.01 24.67 -2.08
N ALA A 209 -23.91 25.62 -1.80
CA ALA A 209 -23.87 27.02 -2.27
C ALA A 209 -22.63 27.85 -1.89
N ALA A 210 -21.80 27.41 -0.96
CA ALA A 210 -20.60 28.13 -0.53
C ALA A 210 -19.40 27.96 -1.50
N VAL A 211 -19.33 26.84 -2.24
CA VAL A 211 -18.21 26.54 -3.17
C VAL A 211 -18.53 26.98 -4.62
N ARG A 212 -19.82 27.19 -4.93
CA ARG A 212 -20.35 27.30 -6.31
C ARG A 212 -19.90 28.52 -7.14
N ARG A 213 -19.52 29.66 -6.55
CA ARG A 213 -19.36 30.89 -7.36
C ARG A 213 -17.95 31.16 -7.92
N ALA A 214 -16.96 30.35 -7.56
CA ALA A 214 -15.60 30.46 -8.12
C ALA A 214 -15.09 29.21 -8.85
N CYS A 215 -15.65 28.01 -8.57
CA CYS A 215 -15.15 26.73 -9.09
C CYS A 215 -15.84 26.23 -10.37
N ALA A 216 -17.10 26.63 -10.62
CA ALA A 216 -17.93 26.09 -11.70
C ALA A 216 -17.32 26.22 -13.12
N LYS A 217 -16.67 27.36 -13.40
CA LYS A 217 -16.01 27.58 -14.70
C LYS A 217 -14.60 26.96 -14.80
N ARG A 218 -14.04 26.46 -13.69
CA ARG A 218 -12.63 26.02 -13.54
C ARG A 218 -12.46 24.50 -13.40
N ALA A 219 -13.51 23.79 -12.96
CA ALA A 219 -13.56 22.33 -12.85
C ALA A 219 -13.40 21.60 -14.22
N ARG A 220 -13.80 22.25 -15.32
CA ARG A 220 -13.73 21.69 -16.69
C ARG A 220 -12.33 21.36 -17.21
N ALA A 221 -11.27 21.92 -16.64
CA ALA A 221 -9.91 21.78 -17.18
C ALA A 221 -9.10 20.60 -16.60
N TYR A 222 -9.59 19.98 -15.51
CA TYR A 222 -8.96 18.83 -14.87
C TYR A 222 -9.60 17.49 -15.27
N LYS A 223 -10.79 17.54 -15.89
CA LYS A 223 -11.59 16.41 -16.40
C LYS A 223 -10.80 15.33 -17.12
N ASP A 224 -9.75 15.76 -17.83
CA ASP A 224 -9.02 14.88 -18.73
C ASP A 224 -7.92 14.07 -18.01
N TRP A 225 -7.57 14.40 -16.76
CA TRP A 225 -6.41 13.81 -16.08
C TRP A 225 -6.64 12.39 -15.55
N ILE A 226 -7.88 11.91 -15.58
CA ILE A 226 -8.21 10.52 -15.34
C ILE A 226 -8.41 9.85 -16.71
N PRO A 227 -7.42 9.09 -17.21
CA PRO A 227 -7.50 8.53 -18.54
C PRO A 227 -8.64 7.51 -18.63
N SER A 228 -9.41 7.57 -19.71
CA SER A 228 -10.53 6.67 -19.97
C SER A 228 -10.08 5.38 -20.65
N GLY A 229 -10.76 4.28 -20.32
CA GLY A 229 -10.61 2.97 -20.97
C GLY A 229 -10.06 1.92 -20.02
N ARG A 230 -10.24 0.65 -20.38
CA ARG A 230 -9.77 -0.46 -19.55
C ARG A 230 -8.25 -0.41 -19.40
N GLY A 231 -7.78 -0.61 -18.16
CA GLY A 231 -6.36 -0.53 -17.80
C GLY A 231 -5.83 0.87 -17.50
N TYR A 232 -6.60 1.92 -17.76
CA TYR A 232 -6.24 3.31 -17.47
C TYR A 232 -6.80 3.79 -16.11
N SER A 233 -5.97 4.49 -15.33
CA SER A 233 -6.41 5.01 -14.02
C SER A 233 -5.66 6.28 -13.63
N LEU A 234 -6.11 6.95 -12.58
CA LEU A 234 -5.36 7.98 -11.89
C LEU A 234 -4.77 7.38 -10.61
N TYR A 235 -3.46 7.24 -10.56
CA TYR A 235 -2.76 6.78 -9.36
C TYR A 235 -2.68 7.91 -8.33
N LEU A 236 -3.05 7.63 -7.08
CA LEU A 236 -3.01 8.56 -5.95
C LEU A 236 -1.88 8.15 -5.00
N ARG A 237 -1.06 9.12 -4.60
CA ARG A 237 0.09 8.94 -3.69
C ARG A 237 -0.07 9.81 -2.44
N PRO A 238 -0.91 9.41 -1.47
CA PRO A 238 -0.88 10.01 -0.14
C PRO A 238 0.47 9.76 0.52
N THR A 239 1.03 10.76 1.17
CA THR A 239 2.35 10.72 1.78
C THR A 239 2.36 11.56 3.04
N VAL A 240 2.99 11.07 4.10
CA VAL A 240 3.24 11.82 5.34
C VAL A 240 4.74 11.88 5.56
N ILE A 241 5.26 13.08 5.75
CA ILE A 241 6.67 13.31 6.07
C ILE A 241 6.79 14.15 7.34
N SER A 242 7.85 13.92 8.11
CA SER A 242 8.28 14.86 9.14
C SER A 242 8.78 16.17 8.52
N THR A 243 8.53 17.30 9.19
CA THR A 243 8.98 18.64 8.72
C THR A 243 9.75 19.43 9.77
N HIS A 244 10.01 18.86 10.95
CA HIS A 244 10.64 19.62 12.03
C HIS A 244 12.10 19.99 11.70
N PRO A 245 12.56 21.22 12.03
CA PRO A 245 13.84 21.74 11.54
C PRO A 245 15.02 21.45 12.48
N TYR A 246 15.12 20.24 13.03
CA TYR A 246 16.22 19.87 13.95
C TYR A 246 16.66 18.41 13.78
N LEU A 247 17.92 18.12 14.12
CA LEU A 247 18.55 16.80 13.97
C LEU A 247 18.34 15.86 15.16
N GLY A 248 17.67 16.29 16.22
CA GLY A 248 17.37 15.43 17.37
C GLY A 248 16.57 14.20 16.95
N LEU A 249 17.01 13.01 17.35
CA LEU A 249 16.27 11.76 17.11
C LEU A 249 15.13 11.63 18.12
N SER A 250 13.95 12.12 17.75
CA SER A 250 12.74 12.04 18.55
C SER A 250 11.49 11.92 17.67
N PRO A 251 10.34 11.46 18.21
CA PRO A 251 9.07 11.56 17.52
C PRO A 251 8.83 12.99 17.00
N PRO A 252 8.36 13.16 15.76
CA PRO A 252 8.24 14.48 15.16
C PRO A 252 7.13 15.29 15.85
N ASP A 253 7.32 16.61 15.93
CA ASP A 253 6.30 17.55 16.41
C ASP A 253 5.56 18.27 15.27
N SER A 254 6.08 18.22 14.05
CA SER A 254 5.47 18.77 12.85
C SER A 254 5.56 17.79 11.68
N LEU A 255 4.46 17.69 10.92
CA LEU A 255 4.34 16.82 9.75
C LEU A 255 3.72 17.59 8.58
N LEU A 256 3.91 17.04 7.39
CA LEU A 256 3.15 17.38 6.20
C LEU A 256 2.50 16.10 5.67
N PHE A 257 1.18 16.07 5.60
CA PHE A 257 0.44 15.15 4.75
C PHE A 257 0.21 15.80 3.39
N TYR A 258 0.44 15.06 2.31
CA TYR A 258 0.12 15.52 0.98
C TYR A 258 -0.31 14.37 0.06
N VAL A 259 -1.06 14.69 -1.00
CA VAL A 259 -1.47 13.72 -2.03
C VAL A 259 -1.14 14.30 -3.40
N ILE A 260 -0.29 13.60 -4.15
CA ILE A 260 -0.06 13.87 -5.57
C ILE A 260 -0.77 12.81 -6.42
N THR A 261 -1.15 13.17 -7.64
CA THR A 261 -1.88 12.28 -8.54
C THR A 261 -1.17 12.17 -9.90
N CYS A 262 -1.21 10.98 -10.48
CA CYS A 262 -0.48 10.63 -11.70
C CYS A 262 -1.39 9.82 -12.63
N PRO A 263 -1.76 10.30 -13.83
CA PRO A 263 -2.39 9.45 -14.84
C PRO A 263 -1.47 8.28 -15.20
N VAL A 264 -2.04 7.07 -15.30
CA VAL A 264 -1.27 5.86 -15.64
C VAL A 264 -2.01 5.02 -16.66
N GLY A 265 -1.24 4.46 -17.61
CA GLY A 265 -1.72 3.50 -18.59
C GLY A 265 -1.78 2.06 -18.07
N PRO A 266 -2.21 1.11 -18.93
CA PRO A 266 -2.24 -0.31 -18.60
C PRO A 266 -0.83 -0.82 -18.28
N TYR A 267 -0.71 -1.57 -17.19
CA TYR A 267 0.54 -2.24 -16.83
C TYR A 267 0.96 -3.29 -17.87
N TYR A 268 -0.03 -3.94 -18.49
CA TYR A 268 0.12 -5.02 -19.47
C TYR A 268 -0.24 -4.55 -20.89
N ALA A 269 0.46 -3.52 -21.38
CA ALA A 269 0.18 -2.95 -22.71
C ALA A 269 0.49 -3.93 -23.87
N THR A 270 1.44 -4.84 -23.67
CA THR A 270 1.91 -5.81 -24.69
C THR A 270 1.44 -7.24 -24.46
N GLY A 271 0.69 -7.50 -23.37
CA GLY A 271 0.29 -8.85 -22.96
C GLY A 271 0.34 -9.05 -21.45
N PHE A 272 -0.45 -9.99 -20.93
CA PHE A 272 -0.45 -10.39 -19.53
C PHE A 272 0.71 -11.36 -19.25
N ASP A 273 1.93 -10.89 -19.55
CA ASP A 273 3.12 -11.73 -19.65
C ASP A 273 3.64 -12.12 -18.25
N PRO A 274 3.93 -13.42 -18.01
CA PRO A 274 4.37 -13.89 -16.72
C PRO A 274 5.85 -13.54 -16.46
N ILE A 275 6.16 -13.13 -15.23
CA ILE A 275 7.51 -12.69 -14.85
C ILE A 275 8.39 -13.84 -14.35
N ARG A 276 9.71 -13.65 -14.44
CA ARG A 276 10.72 -14.55 -13.89
C ARG A 276 11.30 -13.94 -12.62
N LEU A 277 11.41 -14.73 -11.55
CA LEU A 277 11.88 -14.29 -10.24
C LEU A 277 13.13 -15.04 -9.81
N THR A 278 13.91 -14.43 -8.93
CA THR A 278 14.99 -15.13 -8.21
C THR A 278 14.81 -14.99 -6.71
N THR A 279 15.12 -16.05 -5.97
CA THR A 279 15.28 -16.00 -4.51
C THR A 279 16.75 -16.10 -4.09
N ASP A 280 17.68 -16.25 -5.05
CA ASP A 280 19.10 -16.44 -4.79
C ASP A 280 19.77 -15.09 -4.55
N THR A 281 19.61 -14.63 -3.32
CA THR A 281 20.10 -13.36 -2.82
C THR A 281 20.41 -13.47 -1.32
N PRO A 282 21.50 -12.85 -0.83
CA PRO A 282 21.77 -12.77 0.60
C PRO A 282 20.92 -11.69 1.31
N PHE A 283 20.16 -10.89 0.56
CA PHE A 283 19.45 -9.73 1.08
C PHE A 283 18.08 -10.11 1.65
N VAL A 284 17.72 -9.45 2.75
CA VAL A 284 16.43 -9.61 3.44
C VAL A 284 15.66 -8.31 3.35
N ARG A 285 14.38 -8.38 2.93
CA ARG A 285 13.51 -7.21 2.82
C ARG A 285 13.07 -6.66 4.17
N ALA A 286 12.68 -7.57 5.08
CA ALA A 286 12.17 -7.27 6.40
C ALA A 286 12.33 -8.49 7.32
N TRP A 287 12.19 -8.27 8.64
CA TRP A 287 12.33 -9.29 9.66
C TRP A 287 11.27 -9.12 10.76
N PRO A 288 10.97 -10.17 11.55
CA PRO A 288 10.04 -10.09 12.67
C PRO A 288 10.42 -8.98 13.65
N GLY A 289 9.45 -8.17 14.06
CA GLY A 289 9.68 -6.99 14.91
C GLY A 289 10.24 -5.76 14.18
N GLY A 290 10.55 -5.87 12.88
CA GLY A 290 10.94 -4.76 12.01
C GLY A 290 9.76 -3.90 11.55
N SER A 291 9.92 -3.18 10.44
CA SER A 291 8.92 -2.29 9.85
C SER A 291 8.23 -2.86 8.60
N GLY A 292 8.44 -4.14 8.28
CA GLY A 292 8.01 -4.75 7.02
C GLY A 292 6.51 -4.74 6.77
N SER A 293 5.71 -4.73 7.83
CA SER A 293 4.24 -4.64 7.77
C SER A 293 3.69 -3.21 7.61
N SER A 294 4.55 -2.19 7.55
CA SER A 294 4.17 -0.79 7.35
C SER A 294 4.71 -0.24 6.04
N LYS A 295 4.01 0.71 5.44
CA LYS A 295 4.35 1.28 4.13
C LYS A 295 5.27 2.51 4.27
N ILE A 296 6.46 2.25 4.81
CA ILE A 296 7.46 3.24 5.19
C ILE A 296 8.54 3.33 4.10
N GLY A 297 9.01 4.54 3.75
CA GLY A 297 10.01 4.76 2.70
C GLY A 297 11.29 3.95 2.90
N GLY A 298 11.75 3.84 4.14
CA GLY A 298 12.93 3.05 4.54
C GLY A 298 12.87 1.55 4.19
N ASN A 299 11.69 0.98 3.94
CA ASN A 299 11.56 -0.41 3.50
C ASN A 299 11.83 -0.60 2.00
N TYR A 300 11.91 0.48 1.22
CA TYR A 300 12.01 0.43 -0.24
C TYR A 300 13.42 0.78 -0.73
N GLY A 301 14.05 1.82 -0.18
CA GLY A 301 15.40 2.25 -0.57
C GLY A 301 16.44 1.11 -0.61
N PRO A 302 16.57 0.30 0.46
CA PRO A 302 17.51 -0.83 0.50
C PRO A 302 17.24 -1.94 -0.53
N THR A 303 16.08 -1.95 -1.20
CA THR A 303 15.73 -2.97 -2.19
C THR A 303 16.25 -2.66 -3.60
N MET A 304 16.69 -1.42 -3.85
CA MET A 304 17.09 -0.97 -5.19
C MET A 304 18.31 -1.71 -5.73
N MET A 305 19.38 -1.85 -4.93
CA MET A 305 20.59 -2.55 -5.36
C MET A 305 20.34 -4.06 -5.57
N PRO A 306 19.71 -4.79 -4.64
CA PRO A 306 19.34 -6.19 -4.88
C PRO A 306 18.45 -6.37 -6.12
N GLY A 307 17.47 -5.48 -6.32
CA GLY A 307 16.59 -5.51 -7.49
C GLY A 307 17.36 -5.31 -8.81
N ALA A 308 18.33 -4.38 -8.84
CA ALA A 308 19.20 -4.16 -9.99
C ALA A 308 20.08 -5.38 -10.29
N GLU A 309 20.60 -6.05 -9.26
CA GLU A 309 21.36 -7.30 -9.41
C GLU A 309 20.49 -8.42 -10.00
N ALA A 310 19.27 -8.61 -9.50
CA ALA A 310 18.31 -9.57 -10.06
C ALA A 310 18.00 -9.26 -11.54
N HIS A 311 17.79 -7.98 -11.88
CA HIS A 311 17.54 -7.55 -13.24
C HIS A 311 18.72 -7.84 -14.18
N SER A 312 19.95 -7.57 -13.74
CA SER A 312 21.17 -7.87 -14.52
C SER A 312 21.34 -9.35 -14.84
N ARG A 313 20.73 -10.24 -14.04
CA ARG A 313 20.71 -11.70 -14.23
C ARG A 313 19.49 -12.20 -15.03
N GLY A 314 18.66 -11.31 -15.55
CA GLY A 314 17.48 -11.67 -16.36
C GLY A 314 16.22 -11.97 -15.55
N TYR A 315 16.18 -11.63 -14.25
CA TYR A 315 14.99 -11.77 -13.41
C TYR A 315 14.28 -10.43 -13.26
N SER A 316 12.95 -10.42 -13.37
CA SER A 316 12.14 -9.19 -13.30
C SER A 316 12.13 -8.59 -11.89
N GLN A 317 12.11 -9.44 -10.86
CA GLN A 317 12.06 -9.07 -9.44
C GLN A 317 12.67 -10.17 -8.56
N ILE A 318 12.87 -9.84 -7.28
CA ILE A 318 13.23 -10.81 -6.23
C ILE A 318 11.95 -11.40 -5.63
N LEU A 319 11.90 -12.72 -5.44
CA LEU A 319 11.00 -13.35 -4.48
C LEU A 319 11.71 -13.37 -3.13
N TRP A 320 11.25 -12.54 -2.20
CA TRP A 320 11.89 -12.38 -0.90
C TRP A 320 11.62 -13.60 -0.01
N THR A 321 12.69 -14.13 0.58
CA THR A 321 12.61 -15.17 1.60
C THR A 321 13.20 -14.70 2.93
N PHE A 322 12.76 -15.32 4.02
CA PHE A 322 13.24 -15.06 5.37
C PHE A 322 13.60 -16.35 6.10
N GLY A 323 14.64 -16.31 6.94
CA GLY A 323 15.12 -17.45 7.72
C GLY A 323 15.93 -18.45 6.90
N GLU A 324 16.66 -19.34 7.60
CA GLU A 324 17.47 -20.40 6.97
C GLU A 324 16.59 -21.42 6.23
N GLU A 325 15.33 -21.56 6.68
CA GLU A 325 14.31 -22.40 6.08
C GLU A 325 13.81 -21.86 4.74
N GLY A 326 14.08 -20.60 4.41
CA GLY A 326 13.65 -19.97 3.18
C GLY A 326 12.14 -19.76 3.11
N TYR A 327 11.53 -19.21 4.17
CA TYR A 327 10.12 -18.87 4.20
C TYR A 327 9.81 -17.76 3.20
N VAL A 328 8.89 -18.00 2.28
CA VAL A 328 8.46 -17.02 1.28
C VAL A 328 7.74 -15.86 1.96
N THR A 329 7.97 -14.63 1.46
CA THR A 329 7.31 -13.40 1.95
C THR A 329 6.56 -12.67 0.84
N GLU A 330 7.28 -12.03 -0.07
CA GLU A 330 6.74 -11.08 -1.06
C GLU A 330 7.52 -11.14 -2.38
N VAL A 331 6.89 -10.72 -3.48
CA VAL A 331 7.51 -10.59 -4.81
C VAL A 331 7.81 -9.11 -5.05
N GLY A 332 9.06 -8.69 -4.93
CA GLY A 332 9.45 -7.28 -5.03
C GLY A 332 8.68 -6.43 -4.01
N ALA A 333 7.67 -5.69 -4.47
CA ALA A 333 6.77 -4.88 -3.65
C ALA A 333 5.29 -5.37 -3.68
N MET A 334 5.07 -6.64 -4.00
CA MET A 334 3.76 -7.30 -4.11
C MET A 334 3.68 -8.47 -3.13
N ASN A 335 2.48 -8.76 -2.64
CA ASN A 335 2.24 -10.03 -1.96
C ASN A 335 2.28 -11.18 -2.97
N VAL A 336 2.38 -12.43 -2.50
CA VAL A 336 2.49 -13.61 -3.36
C VAL A 336 1.48 -14.69 -2.98
N PHE A 337 1.02 -15.41 -4.00
CA PHE A 337 0.09 -16.52 -3.90
C PHE A 337 0.58 -17.73 -4.70
N PHE A 338 0.29 -18.92 -4.19
CA PHE A 338 0.53 -20.20 -4.86
C PHE A 338 -0.75 -21.03 -4.86
N LEU A 339 -1.19 -21.48 -6.03
CA LEU A 339 -2.25 -22.47 -6.15
C LEU A 339 -1.62 -23.86 -6.25
N LEU A 340 -1.91 -24.72 -5.30
CA LEU A 340 -1.30 -26.05 -5.14
C LEU A 340 -2.37 -27.13 -5.02
N GLU A 341 -2.05 -28.35 -5.44
CA GLU A 341 -2.76 -29.54 -4.99
C GLU A 341 -2.21 -29.99 -3.62
N LYS A 342 -3.12 -30.27 -2.69
CA LYS A 342 -2.77 -30.84 -1.39
C LYS A 342 -2.10 -32.20 -1.59
N LYS A 343 -1.04 -32.45 -0.83
CA LYS A 343 -0.40 -33.76 -0.78
C LYS A 343 -1.39 -34.75 -0.18
N GLU A 344 -1.73 -35.81 -0.90
CA GLU A 344 -2.61 -36.87 -0.38
C GLU A 344 -2.04 -37.43 0.92
N VAL A 345 -2.86 -37.47 1.96
CA VAL A 345 -2.56 -38.23 3.16
C VAL A 345 -2.88 -39.69 2.84
N MET A 346 -1.89 -40.59 2.93
CA MET A 346 -2.09 -42.02 2.66
C MET A 346 -3.33 -42.54 3.40
N GLY A 347 -4.31 -43.05 2.65
CA GLY A 347 -5.50 -43.73 3.18
C GLY A 347 -6.84 -43.01 2.97
N GLY A 348 -6.87 -41.78 2.43
CA GLY A 348 -8.13 -41.10 2.10
C GLY A 348 -8.43 -41.13 0.61
N GLY A 349 -9.44 -41.89 0.18
CA GLY A 349 -9.90 -41.96 -1.23
C GLY A 349 -10.57 -40.68 -1.75
N GLY A 350 -10.14 -39.50 -1.33
CA GLY A 350 -10.62 -38.21 -1.80
C GLY A 350 -9.63 -37.61 -2.79
N GLY A 351 -10.12 -37.21 -3.97
CA GLY A 351 -9.29 -36.65 -5.05
C GLY A 351 -8.46 -35.43 -4.64
N ARG A 352 -7.52 -35.06 -5.51
CA ARG A 352 -6.60 -33.93 -5.29
C ARG A 352 -7.35 -32.63 -5.04
N ARG A 353 -7.39 -32.18 -3.78
CA ARG A 353 -8.03 -30.91 -3.39
C ARG A 353 -7.05 -29.76 -3.60
N LYS A 354 -7.49 -28.69 -4.27
CA LYS A 354 -6.68 -27.48 -4.48
C LYS A 354 -6.69 -26.60 -3.23
N GLU A 355 -5.56 -25.92 -2.98
CA GLU A 355 -5.44 -24.85 -2.00
C GLU A 355 -4.71 -23.63 -2.58
N LEU A 356 -5.25 -22.45 -2.32
CA LEU A 356 -4.61 -21.16 -2.58
C LEU A 356 -3.91 -20.69 -1.30
N VAL A 357 -2.58 -20.68 -1.35
CA VAL A 357 -1.71 -20.37 -0.21
C VAL A 357 -1.08 -19.00 -0.37
N THR A 358 -1.12 -18.20 0.69
CA THR A 358 -0.33 -16.98 0.82
C THR A 358 0.30 -16.90 2.21
N PRO A 359 1.52 -16.37 2.37
CA PRO A 359 2.14 -16.17 3.68
C PRO A 359 1.26 -15.35 4.65
N PRO A 360 1.23 -15.68 5.95
CA PRO A 360 0.40 -15.01 6.94
C PRO A 360 1.02 -13.68 7.39
N LEU A 361 0.20 -12.77 7.90
CA LEU A 361 0.66 -11.47 8.38
C LEU A 361 1.20 -11.50 9.83
N THR A 362 1.02 -12.61 10.54
CA THR A 362 1.29 -12.75 11.99
C THR A 362 2.75 -12.55 12.39
N ARG A 363 3.69 -12.76 11.47
CA ARG A 363 5.13 -12.58 11.72
C ARG A 363 5.57 -11.10 11.66
N GLY A 364 4.76 -10.22 11.05
CA GLY A 364 4.99 -8.78 11.02
C GLY A 364 6.02 -8.28 9.99
N ASP A 365 6.46 -9.12 9.07
CA ASP A 365 7.47 -8.82 8.04
C ASP A 365 6.88 -8.78 6.62
N ILE A 366 5.55 -8.82 6.49
CA ILE A 366 4.82 -8.79 5.21
C ILE A 366 3.85 -7.61 5.24
N LEU A 367 3.80 -6.84 4.14
CA LEU A 367 2.89 -5.71 4.03
C LEU A 367 1.45 -6.22 3.84
N PRO A 368 0.46 -5.75 4.63
CA PRO A 368 -0.94 -6.13 4.43
C PRO A 368 -1.51 -5.46 3.16
N GLY A 369 -1.33 -6.11 2.00
CA GLY A 369 -1.81 -5.60 0.72
C GLY A 369 -3.33 -5.52 0.60
N VAL A 370 -3.87 -4.40 0.13
CA VAL A 370 -5.30 -4.26 -0.19
C VAL A 370 -5.73 -5.26 -1.27
N THR A 371 -4.90 -5.44 -2.30
CA THR A 371 -5.15 -6.44 -3.34
C THR A 371 -5.06 -7.87 -2.80
N ARG A 372 -4.09 -8.18 -1.93
CA ARG A 372 -4.00 -9.48 -1.23
C ARG A 372 -5.28 -9.77 -0.46
N GLN A 373 -5.75 -8.81 0.35
CA GLN A 373 -6.98 -8.97 1.12
C GLN A 373 -8.20 -9.19 0.21
N SER A 374 -8.28 -8.44 -0.89
CA SER A 374 -9.39 -8.57 -1.85
C SER A 374 -9.39 -9.94 -2.54
N ILE A 375 -8.23 -10.48 -2.91
CA ILE A 375 -8.11 -11.84 -3.47
C ILE A 375 -8.55 -12.89 -2.46
N LEU A 376 -8.13 -12.80 -1.20
CA LEU A 376 -8.55 -13.73 -0.14
C LEU A 376 -10.07 -13.69 0.09
N GLU A 377 -10.65 -12.49 0.17
CA GLU A 377 -12.10 -12.33 0.37
C GLU A 377 -12.89 -12.86 -0.84
N LEU A 378 -12.46 -12.52 -2.07
CA LEU A 378 -13.15 -12.94 -3.29
C LEU A 378 -13.09 -14.47 -3.50
N THR A 379 -11.91 -15.07 -3.30
CA THR A 379 -11.74 -16.52 -3.46
C THR A 379 -12.45 -17.33 -2.37
N ARG A 380 -12.61 -16.78 -1.16
CA ARG A 380 -13.45 -17.37 -0.10
C ARG A 380 -14.94 -17.29 -0.45
N ILE A 381 -15.38 -16.25 -1.16
CA ILE A 381 -16.77 -16.14 -1.65
C ILE A 381 -17.04 -17.19 -2.74
N TRP A 382 -16.07 -17.45 -3.62
CA TRP A 382 -16.22 -18.46 -4.67
C TRP A 382 -16.35 -19.89 -4.12
N ASP A 383 -15.65 -20.19 -3.01
CA ASP A 383 -15.68 -21.49 -2.32
C ASP A 383 -15.31 -22.69 -3.23
N GLU A 384 -14.42 -22.47 -4.20
CA GLU A 384 -14.01 -23.47 -5.20
C GLU A 384 -12.78 -24.29 -4.77
N PHE A 385 -12.00 -23.78 -3.79
CA PHE A 385 -10.79 -24.39 -3.26
C PHE A 385 -10.47 -23.85 -1.86
N ASP A 386 -9.57 -24.52 -1.13
CA ASP A 386 -9.18 -24.06 0.20
C ASP A 386 -8.36 -22.76 0.13
N VAL A 387 -8.73 -21.73 0.88
CA VAL A 387 -7.98 -20.46 0.94
C VAL A 387 -7.25 -20.37 2.27
N VAL A 388 -5.91 -20.50 2.25
CA VAL A 388 -5.10 -20.71 3.45
C VAL A 388 -4.01 -19.66 3.59
N GLU A 389 -4.02 -18.97 4.74
CA GLU A 389 -2.93 -18.08 5.15
C GLU A 389 -1.95 -18.87 6.01
N ARG A 390 -0.88 -19.42 5.41
CA ARG A 390 0.13 -20.22 6.12
C ARG A 390 1.53 -19.98 5.57
N SER A 391 2.53 -20.19 6.43
CA SER A 391 3.92 -20.16 5.99
C SER A 391 4.14 -21.24 4.92
N ILE A 392 4.93 -20.89 3.91
CA ILE A 392 5.36 -21.76 2.83
C ILE A 392 6.84 -21.50 2.57
N THR A 393 7.63 -22.56 2.37
CA THR A 393 9.07 -22.44 2.08
C THR A 393 9.36 -22.69 0.62
N MET A 394 10.49 -22.18 0.11
CA MET A 394 10.91 -22.50 -1.26
C MET A 394 11.18 -23.98 -1.48
N SER A 395 11.58 -24.73 -0.44
CA SER A 395 11.70 -26.18 -0.53
C SER A 395 10.34 -26.87 -0.74
N GLU A 396 9.28 -26.35 -0.11
CA GLU A 396 7.91 -26.85 -0.32
C GLU A 396 7.43 -26.53 -1.74
N VAL A 397 7.67 -25.31 -2.23
CA VAL A 397 7.33 -24.91 -3.61
C VAL A 397 8.06 -25.78 -4.63
N LYS A 398 9.37 -26.02 -4.43
CA LYS A 398 10.16 -26.93 -5.28
C LYS A 398 9.58 -28.34 -5.28
N SER A 399 9.31 -28.91 -4.10
CA SER A 399 8.70 -30.24 -4.00
C SER A 399 7.31 -30.30 -4.65
N ALA A 400 6.49 -29.26 -4.52
CA ALA A 400 5.20 -29.20 -5.19
C ALA A 400 5.34 -29.14 -6.71
N SER A 401 6.33 -28.42 -7.23
CA SER A 401 6.64 -28.41 -8.65
C SER A 401 7.09 -29.79 -9.15
N ASP A 402 8.01 -30.44 -8.43
CA ASP A 402 8.55 -31.75 -8.80
C ASP A 402 7.48 -32.85 -8.78
N ASP A 403 6.55 -32.78 -7.83
CA ASP A 403 5.42 -33.71 -7.70
C ASP A 403 4.28 -33.40 -8.70
N GLY A 404 4.37 -32.34 -9.51
CA GLY A 404 3.30 -31.88 -10.39
C GLY A 404 2.07 -31.34 -9.66
N ARG A 405 2.23 -30.87 -8.41
CA ARG A 405 1.18 -30.29 -7.56
C ARG A 405 1.13 -28.77 -7.61
N LEU A 406 2.19 -28.08 -8.05
CA LEU A 406 2.17 -26.64 -8.28
C LEU A 406 1.33 -26.34 -9.54
N ILE A 407 0.26 -25.56 -9.40
CA ILE A 407 -0.66 -25.25 -10.51
C ILE A 407 -0.39 -23.84 -11.04
N GLU A 408 -0.37 -22.84 -10.17
CA GLU A 408 -0.14 -21.44 -10.54
C GLU A 408 0.61 -20.69 -9.43
N ALA A 409 1.29 -19.61 -9.79
CA ALA A 409 1.84 -18.64 -8.85
C ALA A 409 1.70 -17.23 -9.40
N PHE A 410 1.40 -16.25 -8.54
CA PHE A 410 1.27 -14.86 -8.95
C PHE A 410 1.55 -13.88 -7.81
N GLY A 411 2.02 -12.69 -8.18
CA GLY A 411 2.11 -11.52 -7.31
C GLY A 411 0.80 -10.73 -7.29
N ALA A 412 0.54 -9.99 -6.21
CA ALA A 412 -0.65 -9.15 -6.05
C ALA A 412 -0.30 -7.77 -5.46
N GLY A 413 -0.78 -6.69 -6.10
CA GLY A 413 -0.59 -5.32 -5.61
C GLY A 413 -1.21 -4.24 -6.51
N THR A 414 -1.44 -3.05 -5.97
CA THR A 414 -2.19 -1.96 -6.65
C THR A 414 -1.69 -1.61 -8.07
N ALA A 415 -0.38 -1.66 -8.31
CA ALA A 415 0.20 -1.24 -9.59
C ALA A 415 -0.26 -2.12 -10.76
N ALA A 416 -0.13 -3.44 -10.61
CA ALA A 416 -0.42 -4.43 -11.66
C ALA A 416 -1.67 -5.28 -11.39
N VAL A 417 -2.33 -5.10 -10.24
CA VAL A 417 -3.44 -5.91 -9.72
C VAL A 417 -2.98 -7.35 -9.44
N VAL A 418 -2.77 -8.15 -10.48
CA VAL A 418 -2.23 -9.52 -10.43
C VAL A 418 -1.09 -9.64 -11.43
N THR A 419 0.01 -10.28 -11.04
CA THR A 419 1.18 -10.54 -11.90
C THR A 419 1.53 -12.01 -11.93
N PRO A 420 1.24 -12.73 -13.02
CA PRO A 420 1.59 -14.13 -13.17
C PRO A 420 3.11 -14.37 -13.07
N ILE A 421 3.52 -15.51 -12.51
CA ILE A 421 4.92 -15.88 -12.34
C ILE A 421 5.16 -17.13 -13.17
N SER A 422 6.12 -17.11 -14.11
CA SER A 422 6.47 -18.28 -14.92
C SER A 422 7.61 -19.09 -14.32
N HIS A 423 8.56 -18.44 -13.63
CA HIS A 423 9.74 -19.10 -13.09
C HIS A 423 10.18 -18.47 -11.78
N VAL A 424 10.72 -19.30 -10.89
CA VAL A 424 11.41 -18.86 -9.68
C VAL A 424 12.74 -19.60 -9.56
N GLN A 425 13.86 -18.89 -9.67
CA GLN A 425 15.17 -19.45 -9.38
C GLN A 425 15.31 -19.72 -7.88
N TYR A 426 15.73 -20.93 -7.53
CA TYR A 426 16.05 -21.38 -6.18
C TYR A 426 17.28 -22.30 -6.20
N ARG A 427 18.33 -21.91 -5.48
CA ARG A 427 19.60 -22.66 -5.35
C ARG A 427 20.24 -23.00 -6.70
N GLY A 428 20.25 -22.03 -7.60
CA GLY A 428 20.83 -22.14 -8.95
C GLY A 428 19.93 -22.81 -9.98
N GLU A 429 18.76 -23.33 -9.58
CA GLU A 429 17.83 -24.03 -10.48
C GLU A 429 16.53 -23.24 -10.64
N ASP A 430 16.00 -23.17 -11.86
CA ASP A 430 14.69 -22.56 -12.11
C ASP A 430 13.57 -23.55 -11.81
N ILE A 431 12.66 -23.18 -10.90
CA ILE A 431 11.37 -23.84 -10.72
C ILE A 431 10.43 -23.29 -11.78
N VAL A 432 9.90 -24.16 -12.64
CA VAL A 432 8.92 -23.80 -13.66
C VAL A 432 7.52 -23.80 -13.06
N VAL A 433 6.80 -22.70 -13.19
CA VAL A 433 5.38 -22.62 -12.84
C VAL A 433 4.58 -22.98 -14.09
N PRO A 434 3.76 -24.06 -14.08
CA PRO A 434 3.04 -24.47 -15.27
C PRO A 434 1.94 -23.45 -15.64
N ASN A 435 1.44 -23.57 -16.87
CA ASN A 435 0.28 -22.83 -17.37
C ASN A 435 0.32 -21.32 -17.12
N SER A 436 1.48 -20.65 -17.24
CA SER A 436 1.59 -19.21 -16.96
C SER A 436 1.42 -18.37 -18.24
N PRO A 437 0.50 -17.38 -18.30
CA PRO A 437 -0.40 -16.95 -17.23
C PRO A 437 -1.55 -17.95 -16.98
N GLY A 438 -1.83 -18.22 -15.71
CA GLY A 438 -2.81 -19.23 -15.31
C GLY A 438 -4.24 -18.73 -15.28
N GLU A 439 -5.19 -19.66 -15.34
CA GLU A 439 -6.63 -19.38 -15.41
C GLU A 439 -7.10 -18.60 -14.17
N LEU A 440 -6.63 -18.97 -12.98
CA LEU A 440 -6.98 -18.27 -11.75
C LEU A 440 -6.40 -16.84 -11.74
N ALA A 441 -5.14 -16.66 -12.15
CA ALA A 441 -4.52 -15.35 -12.23
C ALA A 441 -5.26 -14.41 -13.20
N VAL A 442 -5.70 -14.92 -14.36
CA VAL A 442 -6.49 -14.17 -15.35
C VAL A 442 -7.86 -13.81 -14.79
N ARG A 443 -8.60 -14.78 -14.23
CA ARG A 443 -9.92 -14.53 -13.62
C ARG A 443 -9.86 -13.49 -12.50
N LEU A 444 -8.88 -13.62 -11.60
CA LEU A 444 -8.68 -12.64 -10.51
C LEU A 444 -8.37 -11.25 -11.04
N PHE A 445 -7.55 -11.14 -12.09
CA PHE A 445 -7.28 -9.85 -12.72
C PHE A 445 -8.56 -9.25 -13.28
N ASP A 446 -9.31 -10.01 -14.08
CA ASP A 446 -10.52 -9.53 -14.74
C ASP A 446 -11.61 -9.16 -13.74
N ASP A 447 -11.92 -10.01 -12.76
CA ASP A 447 -12.98 -9.74 -11.77
C ASP A 447 -12.65 -8.52 -10.91
N LEU A 448 -11.40 -8.38 -10.44
CA LEU A 448 -11.00 -7.21 -9.65
C LEU A 448 -11.03 -5.92 -10.48
N VAL A 449 -10.58 -5.98 -11.73
CA VAL A 449 -10.62 -4.86 -12.66
C VAL A 449 -12.07 -4.47 -12.93
N ASP A 450 -12.95 -5.42 -13.20
CA ASP A 450 -14.35 -5.15 -13.50
C ASP A 450 -15.08 -4.50 -12.31
N ILE A 451 -14.76 -4.89 -11.06
CA ILE A 451 -15.24 -4.21 -9.84
C ILE A 451 -14.70 -2.77 -9.76
N GLN A 452 -13.41 -2.56 -10.04
CA GLN A 452 -12.76 -1.23 -10.02
C GLN A 452 -13.42 -0.26 -11.02
N TYR A 453 -13.76 -0.75 -12.22
CA TYR A 453 -14.42 0.02 -13.28
C TYR A 453 -15.95 0.02 -13.18
N GLY A 454 -16.53 -0.63 -12.17
CA GLY A 454 -17.98 -0.68 -12.00
C GLY A 454 -18.74 -1.45 -13.09
N VAL A 455 -18.06 -2.36 -13.78
CA VAL A 455 -18.67 -3.26 -14.76
C VAL A 455 -19.55 -4.29 -14.06
N VAL A 456 -19.08 -4.77 -12.91
CA VAL A 456 -19.80 -5.66 -12.00
C VAL A 456 -19.81 -5.07 -10.60
N GLU A 457 -20.84 -5.40 -9.82
CA GLU A 457 -20.91 -5.02 -8.42
C GLU A 457 -19.98 -5.92 -7.59
N GLY A 458 -19.09 -5.31 -6.81
CA GLY A 458 -18.27 -6.02 -5.83
C GLY A 458 -18.91 -6.00 -4.44
N PRO A 459 -18.27 -6.62 -3.44
CA PRO A 459 -18.70 -6.50 -2.06
C PRO A 459 -18.81 -5.03 -1.61
N GLU A 460 -19.71 -4.77 -0.66
CA GLU A 460 -19.99 -3.43 -0.15
C GLU A 460 -18.71 -2.71 0.29
N GLY A 461 -18.59 -1.43 -0.10
CA GLY A 461 -17.42 -0.59 0.20
C GLY A 461 -16.17 -0.87 -0.65
N TRP A 462 -16.20 -1.82 -1.59
CA TRP A 462 -15.03 -2.08 -2.44
C TRP A 462 -14.85 -1.06 -3.55
N SER A 463 -15.91 -0.73 -4.26
CA SER A 463 -15.92 0.24 -5.36
C SER A 463 -16.70 1.47 -4.91
N VAL A 464 -15.99 2.44 -4.34
CA VAL A 464 -16.58 3.63 -3.71
C VAL A 464 -16.70 4.73 -4.74
N ARG A 465 -17.94 5.16 -5.03
CA ARG A 465 -18.18 6.33 -5.89
C ARG A 465 -17.58 7.59 -5.29
N ILE A 466 -17.00 8.39 -6.15
CA ILE A 466 -16.46 9.72 -5.85
C ILE A 466 -17.58 10.72 -5.99
#